data_AF-A0A3S1Q153-F1
#
_entry.id   AF-A0A3S1Q153-F1
#
_cell.length_a   1.000
_cell.length_b   1.000
_cell.length_c   1.000
_cell.angle_alpha   90.00
_cell.angle_beta   90.00
_cell.angle_gamma   90.00
#
_symmetry.space_group_name_H-M   'P 1'
#
loop_
_entity.id
_entity.type
_entity.pdbx_description
1 polymer ?
#
loop_
_entity_poly.entity_id
_entity_poly.type
_entity_poly.pdbx_seq_one_letter_code
_entity_poly.pdbx_strand_id
1 'polypeptide(L)' 'IMFRQSLLLAGGVEPSSQQVEVLLSSALEACECYFQAFQFVVWSGTSAKDALAGVLFETYGTA' A
#
# COMPACT_ATOMS: atom_id res chain seq x y z
N ILE A 1 4.52 6.09 -6.57
CA ILE A 1 3.87 4.92 -5.94
C ILE A 1 2.37 5.13 -6.07
N MET A 2 1.63 4.15 -6.58
CA MET A 2 0.17 4.23 -6.72
C MET A 2 -0.44 2.95 -6.13
N PHE A 3 -1.23 3.07 -5.06
CA PHE A 3 -2.05 1.97 -4.57
C PHE A 3 -3.28 1.86 -5.48
N ARG A 4 -3.48 0.68 -6.08
CA ARG A 4 -4.62 0.43 -6.97
C ARG A 4 -5.31 -0.87 -6.58
N GLN A 5 -6.23 -0.75 -5.61
CA GLN A 5 -7.18 -1.81 -5.29
C GLN A 5 -8.54 -1.46 -5.87
N SER A 6 -9.23 -2.44 -6.45
CA SER A 6 -10.53 -2.24 -7.08
C SER A 6 -11.52 -3.30 -6.62
N LEU A 7 -12.74 -2.88 -6.33
CA LEU A 7 -13.87 -3.76 -6.02
C LEU A 7 -14.75 -3.89 -7.27
N LEU A 8 -14.92 -5.11 -7.77
CA LEU A 8 -15.78 -5.36 -8.92
C LEU A 8 -17.25 -5.38 -8.47
N LEU A 9 -17.98 -4.33 -8.84
CA LEU A 9 -19.42 -4.19 -8.57
C LEU A 9 -20.22 -4.38 -9.87
N ALA A 10 -20.27 -5.62 -10.36
CA ALA A 10 -21.00 -5.94 -11.58
C ALA A 10 -22.53 -5.84 -11.39
N GLY A 11 -23.25 -5.39 -12.40
CA GLY A 11 -24.72 -5.46 -12.42
C GLY A 11 -25.45 -4.48 -11.49
N GLY A 12 -24.82 -3.37 -11.07
CA GLY A 12 -25.45 -2.36 -10.20
C GLY A 12 -25.47 -2.72 -8.72
N VAL A 13 -24.65 -3.69 -8.31
CA VAL A 13 -24.49 -4.08 -6.90
C VAL A 13 -23.83 -2.94 -6.13
N GLU A 14 -24.42 -2.54 -5.01
CA GLU A 14 -23.78 -1.62 -4.07
C GLU A 14 -22.75 -2.36 -3.20
N PRO A 15 -21.63 -1.71 -2.84
CA PRO A 15 -20.66 -2.32 -1.96
C PRO A 15 -21.26 -2.54 -0.57
N SER A 16 -21.01 -3.69 0.04
CA SER A 16 -21.36 -3.90 1.44
C SER A 16 -20.47 -3.05 2.34
N SER A 17 -20.95 -2.69 3.54
CA SER A 17 -20.16 -1.94 4.52
C SER A 17 -18.83 -2.64 4.83
N GLN A 18 -18.82 -3.97 4.88
CA GLN A 18 -17.61 -4.77 5.09
C GLN A 18 -16.62 -4.65 3.93
N GLN A 19 -17.10 -4.62 2.68
CA GLN A 19 -16.23 -4.43 1.51
C GLN A 19 -15.59 -3.04 1.50
N VAL A 20 -16.33 -2.02 1.91
CA VAL A 20 -15.80 -0.65 2.06
C VAL A 20 -14.76 -0.60 3.17
N GLU A 21 -15.03 -1.21 4.31
CA GLU A 21 -14.12 -1.28 5.45
C GLU A 21 -12.80 -1.95 5.08
N VAL A 22 -12.85 -3.10 4.41
CA VAL A 22 -11.64 -3.79 3.92
C VAL A 22 -10.86 -2.92 2.94
N LEU A 23 -11.55 -2.27 2.00
CA LEU A 23 -10.89 -1.41 1.01
C LEU A 23 -10.19 -0.21 1.65
N LEU A 24 -10.81 0.39 2.66
CA LEU A 24 -10.23 1.50 3.42
C LEU A 24 -9.03 1.04 4.26
N SER A 25 -9.17 -0.06 4.99
CA SER A 25 -8.10 -0.63 5.82
C SER A 25 -6.88 -0.97 4.97
N SER A 26 -7.06 -1.64 3.82
CA SER A 26 -5.95 -1.94 2.90
C SER A 26 -5.31 -0.69 2.31
N ALA A 27 -6.07 0.38 2.07
CA ALA A 27 -5.51 1.64 1.60
C ALA A 27 -4.64 2.33 2.67
N LEU A 28 -5.05 2.26 3.94
CA LEU A 28 -4.29 2.78 5.07
C LEU A 28 -3.01 1.98 5.31
N GLU A 29 -3.09 0.65 5.30
CA GLU A 29 -1.92 -0.23 5.42
C GLU A 29 -0.89 0.06 4.32
N ALA A 30 -1.34 0.26 3.08
CA ALA A 30 -0.48 0.66 1.98
C ALA A 30 0.21 2.00 2.28
N CYS A 31 -0.52 3.01 2.74
CA CYS A 31 0.06 4.31 3.12
C CYS A 31 1.14 4.17 4.20
N GLU A 32 0.90 3.36 5.23
CA GLU A 32 1.88 3.11 6.29
C GLU A 32 3.13 2.40 5.77
N CYS A 33 2.94 1.37 4.92
CA CYS A 33 4.04 0.66 4.26
C CYS A 33 4.93 1.60 3.44
N TYR A 34 4.36 2.59 2.75
CA TYR A 34 5.14 3.51 1.91
C TYR A 34 5.69 4.73 2.65
N PHE A 35 5.18 5.02 3.85
CA PHE A 35 5.58 6.21 4.60
C PHE A 35 7.09 6.25 4.88
N GLN A 36 7.67 5.10 5.26
CA GLN A 36 9.10 4.98 5.51
C GLN A 36 9.95 5.16 4.23
N ALA A 37 9.44 4.73 3.06
CA ALA A 37 10.12 4.95 1.79
C ALA A 37 10.22 6.44 1.46
N PHE A 38 9.17 7.22 1.76
CA PHE A 38 9.21 8.67 1.61
C PHE A 38 10.22 9.32 2.56
N GLN A 39 10.34 8.84 3.80
CA GLN A 39 11.34 9.36 4.73
C GLN A 39 12.78 9.15 4.23
N PHE A 40 13.10 7.98 3.64
CA PHE A 40 14.41 7.77 3.03
C PHE A 40 14.67 8.68 1.84
N VAL A 41 13.68 8.92 0.98
CA VAL A 41 13.85 9.84 -0.14
C VAL A 41 14.08 11.28 0.34
N VAL A 42 13.26 11.76 1.28
CA VAL A 42 13.27 13.15 1.74
C VAL A 42 14.46 13.46 2.64
N TRP A 43 14.87 12.52 3.49
CA TRP A 43 15.90 12.77 4.51
C TRP A 43 17.27 12.20 4.17
N SER A 44 17.36 11.00 3.56
CA SER A 44 18.66 10.38 3.26
C SER A 44 19.13 10.57 1.81
N GLY A 45 18.33 11.25 0.97
CA GLY A 45 18.67 11.47 -0.44
C GLY A 45 18.73 10.19 -1.28
N THR A 46 18.20 9.09 -0.74
CA THR A 46 18.15 7.79 -1.40
C THR A 46 17.24 7.88 -2.63
N SER A 47 17.60 7.21 -3.72
CA SER A 47 16.73 7.18 -4.91
C SER A 47 15.38 6.54 -4.55
N ALA A 48 14.28 7.01 -5.16
CA ALA A 48 12.96 6.47 -4.89
C ALA A 48 12.88 4.94 -5.10
N LYS A 49 13.68 4.40 -6.02
CA LYS A 49 13.78 2.96 -6.29
C LYS A 49 14.44 2.22 -5.13
N ASP A 50 15.55 2.73 -4.61
CA ASP A 50 16.30 2.07 -3.53
C ASP A 50 15.56 2.21 -2.19
N ALA A 51 14.92 3.36 -1.96
CA ALA A 51 14.06 3.57 -0.80
C ALA A 51 12.90 2.58 -0.78
N LEU A 52 12.23 2.39 -1.92
CA LEU A 52 11.18 1.38 -2.07
C LEU A 52 11.69 -0.03 -1.81
N ALA A 53 12.84 -0.40 -2.37
CA ALA A 53 13.44 -1.73 -2.15
C ALA A 53 13.78 -1.99 -0.67
N GLY A 54 14.18 -0.95 0.08
CA GLY A 54 14.47 -1.06 1.51
C GLY A 54 13.24 -1.23 2.38
N VAL A 55 12.09 -0.70 1.98
CA VAL A 55 10.86 -0.71 2.80
C VAL A 55 9.91 -1.84 2.40
N LEU A 56 9.89 -2.19 1.11
CA LEU A 56 9.19 -3.34 0.56
C LEU A 56 10.07 -4.60 0.59
N PHE A 57 10.93 -4.75 1.61
CA PHE A 57 11.56 -6.04 1.85
C PHE A 57 10.43 -7.04 2.13
N GLU A 58 9.95 -7.71 1.08
CA GLU A 58 9.15 -8.91 1.20
C GLU A 58 10.03 -9.88 2.00
N THR A 59 9.70 -10.09 3.28
CA THR A 59 10.12 -11.30 3.95
C THR A 59 9.46 -12.45 3.18
N TYR A 60 10.14 -12.95 2.14
CA TYR A 60 9.89 -14.27 1.61
C TYR A 60 10.03 -15.20 2.82
N GLY A 61 8.89 -15.69 3.33
CA GLY A 61 8.78 -16.19 4.69
C GLY A 61 9.90 -17.16 5.08
N THR A 62 10.65 -16.85 6.12
CA THR A 62 10.52 -17.45 7.46
C THR A 62 11.37 -16.60 8.41
N ALA A 63 10.75 -16.04 9.45
CA ALA A 63 11.44 -15.56 10.65
C ALA A 63 11.02 -16.44 11.82
#